data_AF-A0A117LTA2-F1
#
_entry.id   AF-A0A117LTA2-F1
#
_cell.length_a   1.000
_cell.length_b   1.000
_cell.length_c   1.000
_cell.angle_alpha   90.00
_cell.angle_beta   90.00
_cell.angle_gamma   90.00
#
_symmetry.space_group_name_H-M   'P 1'
#
loop_
_entity.id
_entity.type
_entity.pdbx_description
1 polymer ?
#
loop_
_entity_poly.entity_id
_entity_poly.type
_entity_poly.pdbx_seq_one_letter_code
_entity_poly.pdbx_strand_id
1 'polypeptide(L)'
;MKRDSRLTIILIIIVGFLTVCPVIMLVFGSFSEGLSAFGKFTLEKYIAAYTDPELPKIISNTVIFVLGAALVATILALFLAYLNNRTDIPGKFLFKVISITPMMI
;
A
#
# COMPACT_ATOMS: atom_id res chain seq x y z
N MET A 1 -11.01 10.34 -31.56
CA MET A 1 -10.36 10.76 -30.30
C MET A 1 -8.85 10.48 -30.40
N LYS A 2 -8.09 11.35 -31.09
CA LYS A 2 -6.64 11.20 -31.19
C LYS A 2 -6.06 11.69 -29.87
N ARG A 3 -5.65 10.75 -29.00
CA ARG A 3 -4.96 11.10 -27.76
C ARG A 3 -3.66 11.77 -28.18
N ASP A 4 -3.43 13.01 -27.78
CA ASP A 4 -2.14 13.66 -27.98
C ASP A 4 -1.12 12.88 -27.14
N SER A 5 -0.44 11.93 -27.77
CA SER A 5 0.54 11.05 -27.11
C SER A 5 1.60 11.87 -26.36
N ARG A 6 1.88 13.10 -26.84
CA ARG A 6 2.77 14.06 -26.18
C ARG A 6 2.24 14.49 -24.80
N LEU A 7 0.95 14.84 -24.68
CA LEU A 7 0.35 15.20 -23.39
C LEU A 7 0.36 14.02 -22.42
N THR A 8 0.07 12.81 -22.93
CA THR A 8 0.10 11.60 -22.09
C THR A 8 1.51 11.34 -21.55
N ILE A 9 2.55 11.47 -22.38
CA ILE A 9 3.95 11.29 -21.96
C ILE A 9 4.37 12.36 -20.94
N ILE A 10 4.03 13.63 -21.19
CA ILE A 10 4.33 14.73 -20.26
C ILE A 10 3.68 14.49 -18.89
N LEU A 11 2.40 14.09 -18.87
CA LEU A 11 1.69 13.79 -17.63
C LEU A 11 2.31 12.61 -16.88
N ILE A 12 2.72 11.55 -17.59
CA ILE A 12 3.43 10.41 -16.98
C ILE A 12 4.75 10.88 -16.35
N ILE A 13 5.52 11.73 -17.03
CA ILE A 13 6.77 12.27 -16.50
C ILE A 13 6.53 13.11 -15.24
N ILE A 14 5.52 13.98 -15.26
CA ILE A 14 5.18 14.83 -14.11
C ILE A 14 4.75 13.98 -12.91
N VAL A 15 3.82 13.03 -13.10
CA VAL A 15 3.35 12.15 -12.03
C VAL A 15 4.48 11.25 -11.53
N GLY A 16 5.29 10.71 -12.44
CA GLY A 16 6.48 9.95 -12.10
C GLY A 16 7.47 10.77 -11.27
N PHE A 17 7.72 12.01 -11.65
CA PHE A 17 8.60 12.91 -10.90
C PHE A 17 8.03 13.22 -9.50
N LEU A 18 6.74 13.56 -9.39
CA LEU A 18 6.08 13.84 -8.11
C LEU A 18 6.06 12.64 -7.16
N THR A 19 6.01 11.42 -7.68
CA THR A 19 5.99 10.19 -6.87
C THR A 19 7.40 9.71 -6.51
N VAL A 20 8.36 9.82 -7.43
CA VAL A 20 9.73 9.35 -7.22
C VAL A 20 10.55 10.32 -6.38
N CYS A 21 10.33 11.64 -6.51
CA CYS A 21 11.05 12.66 -5.74
C CYS A 21 11.00 12.44 -4.20
N PRO A 22 9.83 12.24 -3.56
CA PRO A 22 9.79 12.00 -2.11
C PRO A 22 10.46 10.68 -1.72
N VAL A 23 10.39 9.64 -2.57
CA VAL A 23 11.10 8.38 -2.33
C VAL A 23 12.61 8.60 -2.30
N ILE A 24 13.14 9.36 -3.26
CA ILE A 24 14.55 9.72 -3.31
C ILE A 24 14.94 10.54 -2.06
N MET A 25 14.11 11.50 -1.65
CA MET A 25 14.34 12.27 -0.42
C MET A 25 14.36 11.39 0.83
N LEU A 26 13.48 10.39 0.92
CA LEU A 26 13.48 9.43 2.04
C LEU A 26 14.75 8.59 2.06
N VAL A 27 15.21 8.12 0.90
CA VAL A 27 16.47 7.36 0.80
C VAL A 27 17.66 8.24 1.20
N PHE A 28 17.77 9.47 0.71
CA PHE A 28 18.85 10.36 1.15
C PHE A 28 18.75 10.70 2.64
N GLY A 29 17.54 10.89 3.16
CA GLY A 29 17.30 11.17 4.58
C GLY A 29 17.60 9.98 5.50
N SER A 30 17.49 8.74 5.02
CA SER A 30 17.82 7.55 5.81
C SER A 30 19.33 7.38 6.02
N PHE A 31 20.15 7.86 5.07
CA PHE A 31 21.61 7.88 5.22
C PHE A 31 22.14 9.15 5.91
N SER A 32 21.35 10.23 5.99
CA SER A 32 21.78 11.46 6.66
C SER A 32 21.57 11.37 8.18
N GLU A 33 22.48 11.94 8.99
CA GLU A 33 22.28 12.09 10.45
C GLU A 33 20.99 12.86 10.78
N GLY A 34 20.61 13.84 9.96
CA GLY A 34 19.37 14.61 10.09
C GLY A 34 18.95 15.32 8.79
N LEU A 35 17.68 15.76 8.72
CA LEU A 35 17.15 16.45 7.53
C LEU A 35 17.92 17.75 7.21
N SER A 36 18.63 18.30 8.20
CA SER A 36 19.44 19.52 8.11
C SER A 36 20.95 19.24 7.98
N ALA A 37 21.41 18.00 8.20
CA ALA A 37 22.81 17.62 8.21
C ALA A 37 23.25 17.08 6.83
N PHE A 38 23.04 17.88 5.77
CA PHE A 38 23.58 17.57 4.45
C PHE A 38 25.11 17.51 4.53
N GLY A 39 25.69 16.31 4.54
CA GLY A 39 27.14 16.11 4.49
C GLY A 39 27.71 15.04 5.41
N LYS A 40 26.95 14.54 6.40
CA LYS A 40 27.35 13.39 7.23
C LYS A 40 26.47 12.19 6.93
N PHE A 41 26.98 11.34 6.03
CA PHE A 41 26.35 10.05 5.76
C PHE A 41 26.72 9.07 6.87
N THR A 42 25.73 8.52 7.54
CA THR A 42 25.88 7.53 8.61
C THR A 42 25.01 6.30 8.34
N LEU A 43 25.51 5.14 8.77
CA LEU A 43 24.76 3.88 8.75
C LEU A 43 24.18 3.52 10.13
N GLU A 44 24.38 4.37 11.13
CA GLU A 44 23.94 4.14 12.50
C GLU A 44 22.43 3.89 12.61
N LYS A 45 21.62 4.60 11.81
CA LYS A 45 20.16 4.38 11.75
C LYS A 45 19.80 2.96 11.33
N TYR A 46 20.53 2.39 10.37
CA TYR A 46 20.31 1.02 9.93
C TYR A 46 20.78 0.02 10.99
N ILE A 47 21.96 0.25 11.60
CA ILE A 47 22.46 -0.62 12.67
C ILE A 47 21.49 -0.63 13.86
N ALA A 48 21.03 0.55 14.29
CA ALA A 48 20.05 0.68 15.38
C ALA A 48 18.73 -0.01 15.04
N ALA A 49 18.21 0.19 13.82
CA ALA A 49 16.96 -0.43 13.39
C ALA A 49 17.06 -1.96 13.30
N TYR A 50 18.17 -2.51 12.79
CA TYR A 50 18.35 -3.96 12.63
C TYR A 50 18.82 -4.69 13.90
N THR A 51 19.41 -3.97 14.86
CA THR A 51 19.85 -4.53 16.15
C THR A 51 18.76 -4.44 17.22
N ASP A 52 17.61 -3.84 16.90
CA ASP A 52 16.49 -3.72 17.82
C ASP A 52 15.92 -5.12 18.18
N PRO A 53 15.91 -5.51 19.46
CA PRO A 53 15.38 -6.81 19.89
C PRO A 53 13.87 -6.96 19.64
N GLU A 54 13.12 -5.88 19.41
CA GLU A 54 11.69 -5.94 19.09
C GLU A 54 11.41 -6.23 17.61
N LEU A 55 12.38 -6.02 16.73
CA LEU A 55 12.24 -6.16 15.27
C LEU A 55 11.65 -7.53 14.87
N PRO A 56 12.15 -8.68 15.35
CA PRO A 56 11.61 -9.99 14.95
C PRO A 56 10.14 -10.17 15.37
N LYS A 57 9.75 -9.63 16.53
CA LYS A 57 8.37 -9.68 17.06
C LYS A 57 7.44 -8.83 16.20
N ILE A 58 7.89 -7.64 15.80
CA ILE A 58 7.13 -6.76 14.90
C ILE A 58 6.91 -7.46 13.56
N ILE A 59 7.98 -8.01 12.95
CA ILE A 59 7.88 -8.73 11.69
C ILE A 59 6.91 -9.91 11.80
N SER A 60 7.03 -10.76 12.83
CA SER A 60 6.14 -11.91 12.97
C SER A 60 4.68 -11.49 13.13
N ASN A 61 4.41 -10.45 13.92
CA ASN A 61 3.06 -9.93 14.09
C ASN A 61 2.48 -9.41 12.79
N THR A 62 3.25 -8.63 12.03
CA THR A 62 2.83 -8.10 10.73
C THR A 62 2.59 -9.23 9.73
N VAL A 63 3.47 -10.23 9.65
CA VAL A 63 3.31 -11.36 8.72
C VAL A 63 2.04 -12.15 9.05
N ILE A 64 1.84 -12.52 10.32
CA ILE A 64 0.65 -13.26 10.76
C ILE A 64 -0.61 -12.42 10.49
N PHE A 65 -0.58 -11.13 10.81
CA PHE A 65 -1.70 -10.22 10.59
C PHE A 65 -2.04 -10.10 9.10
N VAL A 66 -1.06 -9.83 8.24
CA VAL A 66 -1.28 -9.64 6.80
C VAL A 66 -1.78 -10.93 6.15
N LEU A 67 -1.18 -12.08 6.47
CA LEU A 67 -1.63 -13.36 5.93
C LEU A 67 -3.04 -13.72 6.41
N GLY A 68 -3.31 -13.55 7.71
CA GLY A 68 -4.63 -13.78 8.28
C GLY A 68 -5.69 -12.86 7.67
N ALA A 69 -5.41 -11.56 7.59
CA ALA A 69 -6.30 -10.57 7.01
C ALA A 69 -6.56 -10.83 5.52
N ALA A 70 -5.51 -11.13 4.74
CA ALA A 70 -5.64 -11.41 3.31
C ALA A 70 -6.47 -12.68 3.06
N LEU A 71 -6.26 -13.73 3.84
CA LEU A 71 -7.01 -14.98 3.74
C LEU A 71 -8.49 -14.75 4.08
N VAL A 72 -8.77 -14.14 5.24
CA VAL A 72 -10.14 -13.86 5.68
C VAL A 72 -10.86 -12.94 4.69
N ALA A 73 -10.21 -11.86 4.24
CA ALA A 73 -10.78 -10.95 3.26
C ALA A 73 -11.08 -11.67 1.93
N THR A 74 -10.17 -12.53 1.46
CA THR A 74 -10.35 -13.28 0.21
C THR A 74 -11.50 -14.28 0.30
N ILE A 75 -11.61 -15.03 1.41
CA ILE A 75 -12.71 -15.97 1.64
C ILE A 75 -14.05 -15.23 1.69
N LEU A 76 -14.13 -14.12 2.43
CA LEU A 76 -15.33 -13.30 2.52
C LEU A 76 -15.71 -12.71 1.16
N ALA A 77 -14.74 -12.16 0.43
CA ALA A 77 -14.96 -11.62 -0.91
C ALA A 77 -15.45 -12.71 -1.88
N LEU A 78 -14.85 -13.90 -1.86
CA LEU A 78 -15.25 -15.03 -2.69
C LEU A 78 -16.67 -15.50 -2.35
N PHE A 79 -16.99 -15.62 -1.06
CA PHE A 79 -18.31 -16.01 -0.58
C PHE A 79 -19.39 -15.01 -1.04
N LEU A 80 -19.17 -13.71 -0.83
CA LEU A 80 -20.09 -12.66 -1.26
C LEU A 80 -20.22 -12.61 -2.80
N ALA A 81 -19.13 -12.78 -3.53
CA ALA A 81 -19.14 -12.83 -5.00
C ALA A 81 -19.92 -14.05 -5.52
N TYR A 82 -19.77 -15.21 -4.88
CA TYR A 82 -20.50 -16.43 -5.25
C TYR A 82 -22.00 -16.29 -4.99
N LEU A 83 -22.39 -15.80 -3.80
CA LEU A 83 -23.80 -15.58 -3.47
C LEU A 83 -24.47 -14.59 -4.45
N ASN A 84 -23.77 -13.52 -4.81
CA ASN A 84 -24.32 -12.51 -5.72
C ASN A 84 -24.44 -13.04 -7.17
N ASN A 85 -23.47 -13.81 -7.66
CA ASN A 85 -23.42 -14.20 -9.08
C ASN A 85 -24.04 -15.56 -9.39
N ARG A 86 -24.05 -16.50 -8.43
CA ARG A 86 -24.48 -17.89 -8.67
C ARG A 86 -25.76 -18.28 -7.92
N THR A 87 -26.25 -17.44 -7.01
CA THR A 87 -27.47 -17.74 -6.23
C THR A 87 -28.54 -16.67 -6.45
N ASP A 88 -29.78 -17.09 -6.74
CA ASP A 88 -30.94 -16.20 -6.80
C ASP A 88 -31.51 -15.98 -5.39
N ILE A 89 -30.77 -15.25 -4.56
CA ILE A 89 -31.18 -14.91 -3.18
C ILE A 89 -32.18 -13.73 -3.16
N PRO A 90 -33.30 -13.83 -2.41
CA PRO A 90 -34.18 -12.69 -2.18
C PRO A 90 -33.43 -11.62 -1.37
N GLY A 91 -33.37 -10.38 -1.87
CA GLY A 91 -32.61 -9.28 -1.23
C GLY A 91 -31.18 -9.06 -1.76
N LYS A 92 -30.83 -9.60 -2.94
CA LYS A 92 -29.53 -9.42 -3.65
C LYS A 92 -28.98 -7.98 -3.67
N PHE A 93 -29.85 -6.96 -3.67
CA PHE A 93 -29.46 -5.55 -3.61
C PHE A 93 -28.74 -5.20 -2.29
N LEU A 94 -29.21 -5.68 -1.13
CA LEU A 94 -28.59 -5.39 0.16
C LEU A 94 -27.17 -5.97 0.24
N PHE A 95 -26.97 -7.21 -0.21
CA PHE A 95 -25.63 -7.84 -0.23
C PHE A 95 -24.66 -7.10 -1.16
N LYS A 96 -25.14 -6.56 -2.27
CA LYS A 96 -24.34 -5.72 -3.18
C LYS A 96 -23.96 -4.38 -2.53
N VAL A 97 -24.89 -3.74 -1.84
CA VAL A 97 -24.63 -2.47 -1.14
C VAL A 97 -23.63 -2.67 0.00
N ILE A 98 -23.84 -3.66 0.87
CA ILE A 98 -22.95 -3.95 2.01
C ILE A 98 -21.51 -4.23 1.56
N SER A 99 -21.30 -4.81 0.39
CA SER A 99 -19.96 -5.07 -0.16
C SER A 99 -19.27 -3.80 -0.67
N ILE A 100 -20.02 -2.77 -1.07
CA ILE A 100 -19.51 -1.54 -1.69
C ILE A 100 -19.38 -0.41 -0.66
N THR A 101 -20.24 -0.39 0.38
CA THR A 101 -20.23 0.63 1.44
C THR A 101 -18.84 0.86 2.07
N PRO A 102 -18.03 -0.17 2.37
CA PRO A 102 -16.71 0.03 2.95
C PRO A 102 -15.71 0.71 2.00
N MET A 103 -15.92 0.64 0.68
CA MET A 103 -15.07 1.38 -0.28
C MET A 103 -15.53 2.83 -0.49
N MET A 104 -16.78 3.15 -0.12
CA MET A 104 -17.35 4.50 -0.28
C MET A 104 -17.02 5.43 0.88
N ILE A 105 -16.60 4.89 2.03
CA ILE A 105 -16.25 5.63 3.24
C ILE A 105 -14.75 5.59 3.47
#